data_AF-A0A2S9JF75-F1
#
_entry.id   AF-A0A2S9JF75-F1
#
_cell.length_a   1.000
_cell.length_b   1.000
_cell.length_c   1.000
_cell.angle_alpha   90.00
_cell.angle_beta   90.00
_cell.angle_gamma   90.00
#
_symmetry.space_group_name_H-M   'P 1'
#
loop_
_entity.id
_entity.type
_entity.pdbx_description
1 polymer ?
#
loop_
_entity_poly.entity_id
_entity_poly.type
_entity_poly.pdbx_seq_one_letter_code
_entity_poly.pdbx_strand_id
1 'polypeptide(L)'
;MRLLISGGRHFDVAEAILDELNRIHAACPVTVLIHGGLPALGSVAEDWARQNDVHIVRYPANWSLLGKQADTKRNRFMLEDSRPDALLAFPGGRHLQELVQQAHARHIPVITAYAGRLPQGEAGSSAAYCADNPEGDMLGQAARLAMTETVIIVNRRNASLA
;
A
#
# COMPACT_ATOMS: atom_id res chain seq x y z
N MET A 1 12.41 -4.97 9.92
CA MET A 1 10.96 -5.21 10.08
C MET A 1 10.30 -5.41 8.72
N ARG A 2 9.17 -6.12 8.71
CA ARG A 2 8.25 -6.28 7.59
C ARG A 2 7.18 -5.19 7.70
N LEU A 3 7.22 -4.22 6.78
CA LEU A 3 6.29 -3.09 6.79
C LEU A 3 5.25 -3.28 5.70
N LEU A 4 3.97 -3.30 6.08
CA LEU A 4 2.87 -3.19 5.15
C LEU A 4 2.54 -1.72 4.92
N ILE A 5 2.51 -1.26 3.67
CA ILE A 5 2.10 0.11 3.31
C ILE A 5 0.80 0.06 2.50
N SER A 6 -0.16 0.91 2.85
CA SER A 6 -1.42 1.05 2.12
C SER A 6 -2.01 2.45 2.25
N GLY A 7 -2.89 2.82 1.33
CA GLY A 7 -3.63 4.07 1.33
C GLY A 7 -4.89 3.99 0.48
N GLY A 8 -5.52 5.13 0.22
CA GLY A 8 -6.60 5.23 -0.75
C GLY A 8 -6.11 4.85 -2.16
N ARG A 9 -7.04 4.39 -3.01
CA ARG A 9 -6.74 3.97 -4.40
C ARG A 9 -6.02 5.06 -5.21
N HIS A 10 -6.34 6.31 -4.93
CA HIS A 10 -5.83 7.49 -5.61
C HIS A 10 -4.84 8.29 -4.74
N PHE A 11 -4.36 7.74 -3.62
CA PHE A 11 -3.37 8.43 -2.81
C PHE A 11 -2.03 8.45 -3.55
N ASP A 12 -1.55 9.64 -3.90
CA ASP A 12 -0.43 9.87 -4.82
C ASP A 12 0.57 10.94 -4.32
N VAL A 13 0.51 11.31 -3.04
CA VAL A 13 1.43 12.29 -2.44
C VAL A 13 2.79 11.65 -2.18
N ALA A 14 3.65 11.62 -3.21
CA ALA A 14 4.94 10.92 -3.19
C ALA A 14 5.86 11.38 -2.04
N GLU A 15 5.96 12.68 -1.78
CA GLU A 15 6.78 13.24 -0.70
C GLU A 15 6.38 12.66 0.67
N ALA A 16 5.09 12.61 0.97
CA ALA A 16 4.59 12.04 2.21
C ALA A 16 4.90 10.54 2.34
N ILE A 17 4.89 9.80 1.22
CA ILE A 17 5.28 8.37 1.19
C ILE A 17 6.77 8.23 1.55
N LEU A 18 7.62 9.00 0.88
CA LEU A 18 9.07 8.93 1.04
C LEU A 18 9.51 9.36 2.44
N ASP A 19 8.98 10.47 2.94
CA ASP A 19 9.32 11.00 4.27
C ASP A 19 9.02 9.98 5.36
N GLU A 20 7.85 9.35 5.29
CA GLU A 20 7.40 8.41 6.30
C GLU A 20 8.16 7.08 6.23
N LEU A 21 8.45 6.59 5.01
CA LEU A 21 9.31 5.42 4.83
C LEU A 21 10.72 5.68 5.35
N ASN A 22 11.31 6.84 5.06
CA ASN A 22 12.62 7.25 5.57
C ASN A 22 12.62 7.34 7.10
N ARG A 23 11.61 8.00 7.68
CA ARG A 23 11.46 8.15 9.14
C ARG A 23 11.36 6.80 9.83
N ILE A 24 10.53 5.89 9.30
CA ILE A 24 10.36 4.54 9.85
C ILE A 24 11.64 3.72 9.71
N HIS A 25 12.26 3.73 8.52
CA HIS A 25 13.47 2.96 8.25
C HIS A 25 14.65 3.42 9.13
N ALA A 26 14.79 4.73 9.35
CA ALA A 26 15.80 5.27 10.26
C ALA A 26 15.59 4.85 11.73
N ALA A 27 14.34 4.75 12.18
CA ALA A 27 14.01 4.34 13.55
C ALA A 27 14.14 2.82 13.74
N CYS A 28 13.70 2.03 12.76
CA CYS A 28 13.82 0.58 12.77
C CYS A 28 13.91 0.08 11.31
N PRO A 29 15.05 -0.47 10.88
CA PRO A 29 15.26 -0.81 9.47
C PRO A 29 14.18 -1.70 8.89
N VAL A 30 13.56 -1.24 7.80
CA VAL A 30 12.62 -2.03 6.99
C VAL A 30 13.43 -2.99 6.13
N THR A 31 13.13 -4.28 6.21
CA THR A 31 13.81 -5.34 5.44
C THR A 31 12.89 -5.93 4.36
N VAL A 32 11.58 -5.80 4.53
CA VAL A 32 10.57 -6.20 3.56
C VAL A 32 9.46 -5.14 3.53
N LEU A 33 9.17 -4.61 2.35
CA LEU A 33 8.05 -3.72 2.08
C LEU A 33 6.93 -4.48 1.36
N ILE A 34 5.73 -4.45 1.93
CA ILE A 34 4.56 -5.17 1.45
C ILE A 34 3.52 -4.15 0.99
N HIS A 35 2.90 -4.35 -0.18
CA HIS A 35 1.81 -3.48 -0.64
C HIS A 35 0.79 -4.22 -1.53
N GLY A 36 -0.39 -3.61 -1.67
CA GLY A 36 -1.52 -4.15 -2.42
C GLY A 36 -1.51 -4.00 -3.94
N GLY A 37 -0.39 -3.55 -4.52
CA GLY A 37 -0.33 -3.23 -5.96
C GLY A 37 -1.17 -2.01 -6.37
N LEU A 38 -1.39 -1.04 -5.47
CA LEU A 38 -2.00 0.25 -5.83
C LEU A 38 -1.05 1.01 -6.77
N PRO A 39 -1.47 1.50 -7.95
CA PRO A 39 -0.53 2.07 -8.93
C PRO A 39 0.30 3.25 -8.41
N ALA A 40 -0.37 4.29 -7.88
CA ALA A 40 0.30 5.52 -7.45
C ALA A 40 1.22 5.29 -6.24
N LEU A 41 0.67 4.80 -5.12
CA LEU A 41 1.43 4.49 -3.91
C LEU A 41 2.48 3.38 -4.15
N GLY A 42 2.11 2.34 -4.89
CA GLY A 42 2.97 1.19 -5.16
C GLY A 42 4.21 1.56 -5.93
N SER A 43 4.11 2.40 -6.98
CA SER A 43 5.28 2.84 -7.74
C SER A 43 6.30 3.53 -6.84
N VAL A 44 5.86 4.52 -6.04
CA VAL A 44 6.74 5.28 -5.14
C VAL A 44 7.37 4.37 -4.07
N ALA A 45 6.57 3.49 -3.47
CA ALA A 45 7.02 2.53 -2.46
C ALA A 45 8.09 1.57 -2.99
N GLU A 46 7.89 1.07 -4.21
CA GLU A 46 8.84 0.16 -4.85
C GLU A 46 10.16 0.85 -5.22
N ASP A 47 10.10 2.07 -5.75
CA ASP A 47 11.31 2.82 -6.08
C ASP A 47 12.14 3.13 -4.84
N TRP A 48 11.48 3.55 -3.75
CA TRP A 48 12.12 3.71 -2.45
C TRP A 48 12.76 2.40 -1.98
N ALA A 49 12.05 1.28 -2.06
CA ALA A 49 12.56 -0.01 -1.62
C ALA A 49 13.78 -0.46 -2.43
N ARG A 50 13.79 -0.26 -3.76
CA ARG A 50 14.95 -0.54 -4.61
C ARG A 50 16.17 0.29 -4.23
N GLN A 51 15.97 1.58 -3.95
CA GLN A 51 17.06 2.49 -3.57
C GLN A 51 17.67 2.15 -2.20
N ASN A 52 16.90 1.51 -1.32
CA ASN A 52 17.31 1.18 0.05
C ASN A 52 17.60 -0.33 0.27
N ASP A 53 17.77 -1.13 -0.79
CA ASP A 53 17.99 -2.59 -0.74
C ASP A 53 16.93 -3.35 0.09
N VAL A 54 15.67 -2.93 0.00
CA VAL A 54 14.52 -3.52 0.70
C VAL A 54 13.79 -4.49 -0.23
N HIS A 55 13.47 -5.68 0.27
CA HIS A 55 12.68 -6.65 -0.48
C HIS A 55 11.24 -6.20 -0.67
N ILE A 56 10.64 -6.46 -1.83
CA ILE A 56 9.25 -6.06 -2.12
C ILE A 56 8.37 -7.31 -2.24
N VAL A 57 7.21 -7.27 -1.61
CA VAL A 57 6.14 -8.27 -1.79
C VAL A 57 4.85 -7.58 -2.23
N ARG A 58 4.33 -7.97 -3.39
CA ARG A 58 3.09 -7.41 -3.94
C ARG A 58 1.92 -8.39 -3.81
N TYR A 59 0.78 -7.85 -3.43
CA TYR A 59 -0.51 -8.55 -3.38
C TYR A 59 -1.52 -7.83 -4.30
N PRO A 60 -1.45 -8.01 -5.63
CA PRO A 60 -2.43 -7.42 -6.55
C PRO A 60 -3.84 -7.98 -6.30
N ALA A 61 -4.85 -7.10 -6.31
CA ALA A 61 -6.23 -7.53 -6.21
C ALA A 61 -6.70 -8.23 -7.49
N ASN A 62 -7.23 -9.45 -7.36
CA ASN A 62 -7.74 -10.23 -8.49
C ASN A 62 -9.20 -9.85 -8.83
N TRP A 63 -9.37 -8.71 -9.50
CA TRP A 63 -10.68 -8.19 -9.91
C TRP A 63 -11.39 -9.08 -10.92
N SER A 64 -10.67 -9.70 -11.84
CA SER A 64 -11.23 -10.63 -12.83
C SER A 64 -11.94 -11.83 -12.19
N LEU A 65 -11.40 -12.35 -11.08
CA LEU A 65 -11.95 -13.53 -10.42
C LEU A 65 -12.94 -13.19 -9.31
N LEU A 66 -12.65 -12.16 -8.52
CA LEU A 66 -13.34 -11.88 -7.25
C LEU A 66 -14.30 -10.70 -7.32
N GLY A 67 -14.32 -9.96 -8.44
CA GLY A 67 -15.17 -8.79 -8.64
C GLY A 67 -15.06 -7.79 -7.49
N LYS A 68 -16.22 -7.31 -7.01
CA LYS A 68 -16.31 -6.31 -5.93
C LYS A 68 -15.63 -6.72 -4.62
N GLN A 69 -15.37 -8.01 -4.40
CA GLN A 69 -14.72 -8.51 -3.18
C GLN A 69 -13.20 -8.60 -3.30
N ALA A 70 -12.61 -8.27 -4.45
CA ALA A 70 -11.19 -8.44 -4.72
C ALA A 70 -10.31 -7.70 -3.72
N ASP A 71 -10.59 -6.43 -3.44
CA ASP A 71 -9.83 -5.63 -2.48
C ASP A 71 -9.92 -6.20 -1.06
N THR A 72 -11.13 -6.50 -0.57
CA THR A 72 -11.34 -7.03 0.79
C THR A 72 -10.67 -8.39 0.98
N LYS A 73 -10.80 -9.31 0.01
CA LYS A 73 -10.15 -10.63 0.06
C LYS A 73 -8.64 -10.50 0.01
N ARG A 74 -8.12 -9.65 -0.88
CA ARG A 74 -6.68 -9.35 -0.94
C ARG A 74 -6.17 -8.76 0.36
N ASN A 75 -6.87 -7.80 0.97
CA ASN A 75 -6.47 -7.17 2.24
C ASN A 75 -6.32 -8.20 3.37
N ARG A 76 -7.30 -9.11 3.47
CA ARG A 76 -7.28 -10.19 4.44
C ARG A 76 -6.09 -11.12 4.21
N PHE A 77 -5.94 -11.62 2.98
CA PHE A 77 -4.86 -12.53 2.60
C PHE A 77 -3.49 -11.90 2.81
N MET A 78 -3.33 -10.62 2.43
CA MET A 78 -2.11 -9.85 2.62
C MET A 78 -1.70 -9.80 4.11
N LEU A 79 -2.62 -9.54 5.04
CA LEU A 79 -2.29 -9.56 6.47
C LEU A 79 -1.92 -10.95 6.99
N GLU A 80 -2.59 -12.00 6.50
CA GLU A 80 -2.42 -13.39 6.96
C GLU A 80 -1.13 -14.02 6.44
N ASP A 81 -0.86 -13.89 5.15
CA ASP A 81 0.28 -14.46 4.47
C ASP A 81 1.56 -13.66 4.75
N SER A 82 1.49 -12.32 4.66
CA SER A 82 2.70 -11.49 4.74
C SER A 82 3.20 -11.30 6.17
N ARG A 83 2.33 -11.49 7.18
CA ARG A 83 2.61 -11.29 8.62
C ARG A 83 3.44 -10.03 8.88
N PRO A 84 2.89 -8.83 8.60
CA PRO A 84 3.64 -7.60 8.76
C PRO A 84 3.84 -7.28 10.24
N ASP A 85 5.00 -6.71 10.57
CA ASP A 85 5.33 -6.23 11.91
C ASP A 85 4.62 -4.91 12.23
N ALA A 86 4.28 -4.13 11.19
CA ALA A 86 3.51 -2.89 11.29
C ALA A 86 2.78 -2.58 9.98
N LEU A 87 1.68 -1.83 10.08
CA LEU A 87 0.95 -1.23 8.96
C LEU A 87 1.18 0.29 8.96
N LEU A 88 1.78 0.80 7.88
CA LEU A 88 1.78 2.22 7.53
C LEU A 88 0.53 2.52 6.69
N ALA A 89 -0.39 3.30 7.27
CA ALA A 89 -1.66 3.66 6.67
C ALA A 89 -1.67 5.15 6.26
N PHE A 90 -1.61 5.40 4.96
CA PHE A 90 -1.91 6.71 4.38
C PHE A 90 -3.41 6.92 4.25
N PRO A 91 -3.91 8.16 4.17
CA PRO A 91 -5.34 8.39 4.08
C PRO A 91 -6.04 7.65 2.94
N GLY A 92 -7.28 7.23 3.19
CA GLY A 92 -8.08 6.45 2.25
C GLY A 92 -9.48 6.17 2.75
N GLY A 93 -10.30 5.56 1.88
CA GLY A 93 -11.71 5.28 2.14
C GLY A 93 -11.97 3.96 2.86
N ARG A 94 -13.16 3.40 2.63
CA ARG A 94 -13.70 2.21 3.33
C ARG A 94 -12.73 1.02 3.37
N HIS A 95 -12.13 0.63 2.24
CA HIS A 95 -11.24 -0.53 2.18
C HIS A 95 -10.00 -0.38 3.06
N LEU A 96 -9.49 0.84 3.23
CA LEU A 96 -8.38 1.10 4.14
C LEU A 96 -8.85 1.01 5.60
N GLN A 97 -10.01 1.57 5.92
CA GLN A 97 -10.58 1.50 7.28
C GLN A 97 -10.79 0.05 7.70
N GLU A 98 -11.31 -0.79 6.81
CA GLU A 98 -11.44 -2.23 7.01
C GLU A 98 -10.07 -2.91 7.23
N LEU A 99 -9.04 -2.55 6.45
CA LEU A 99 -7.68 -3.07 6.63
C LEU A 99 -7.09 -2.68 8.00
N VAL A 100 -7.27 -1.43 8.43
CA VAL A 100 -6.81 -0.93 9.74
C VAL A 100 -7.51 -1.68 10.88
N GLN A 101 -8.82 -1.88 10.79
CA GLN A 101 -9.57 -2.68 11.77
C GLN A 101 -9.05 -4.12 11.83
N GLN A 102 -8.79 -4.74 10.68
CA GLN A 102 -8.24 -6.10 10.60
C GLN A 102 -6.82 -6.20 11.16
N ALA A 103 -6.00 -5.16 11.02
CA ALA A 103 -4.65 -5.08 11.60
C ALA A 103 -4.72 -4.99 13.12
N HIS A 104 -5.57 -4.11 13.66
CA HIS A 104 -5.79 -4.00 15.11
C HIS A 104 -6.30 -5.30 15.73
N ALA A 105 -7.26 -5.98 15.08
CA ALA A 105 -7.76 -7.27 15.53
C ALA A 105 -6.68 -8.38 15.58
N ARG A 106 -5.58 -8.20 14.83
CA ARG A 106 -4.41 -9.10 14.82
C ARG A 106 -3.25 -8.57 15.67
N HIS A 107 -3.47 -7.52 16.46
CA HIS A 107 -2.43 -6.85 17.26
C HIS A 107 -1.24 -6.32 16.44
N ILE A 108 -1.46 -6.00 15.17
CA ILE A 108 -0.46 -5.37 14.31
C ILE A 108 -0.48 -3.86 14.59
N PRO A 109 0.65 -3.26 15.00
CA PRO A 109 0.77 -1.81 15.16
C PRO A 109 0.40 -1.06 13.87
N VAL A 110 -0.39 0.00 13.99
CA VAL A 110 -0.78 0.86 12.89
C VAL A 110 -0.16 2.24 13.07
N ILE A 111 0.60 2.68 12.07
CA ILE A 111 1.19 4.00 11.96
C ILE A 111 0.33 4.78 10.96
N THR A 112 -0.46 5.73 11.46
CA THR A 112 -1.29 6.58 10.61
C THR A 112 -0.47 7.76 10.12
N ALA A 113 -0.27 7.85 8.80
CA ALA A 113 0.31 9.01 8.18
C ALA A 113 -0.76 10.09 7.98
N TYR A 114 -0.46 11.31 8.40
CA TYR A 114 -1.30 12.46 8.10
C TYR A 114 -0.76 13.11 6.83
N ALA A 115 -1.62 13.38 5.85
CA ALA A 115 -1.27 14.19 4.67
C ALA A 115 -1.07 15.69 5.01
N GLY A 116 -0.58 16.00 6.21
CA GLY A 116 -0.55 17.37 6.72
C GLY A 116 0.45 17.56 7.86
N ARG A 117 1.70 17.81 7.49
CA ARG A 117 2.51 18.93 8.02
C ARG A 117 3.78 19.10 7.20
N LEU A 118 3.79 20.11 6.32
CA LEU A 118 5.02 20.84 6.01
C LEU A 118 5.52 21.53 7.29
N PRO A 119 6.82 21.89 7.39
CA PRO A 119 7.36 22.58 8.56
C PRO A 119 6.56 23.87 8.86
N GLN A 120 6.36 24.14 10.14
CA GLN A 120 5.47 25.20 10.62
C GLN A 120 5.90 26.59 10.13
N GLY A 121 4.97 27.27 9.44
CA GLY A 121 5.07 28.67 9.03
C GLY A 121 3.70 29.21 8.62
N GLU A 122 2.96 29.71 9.62
CA GLU A 122 1.80 30.61 9.53
C GLU A 122 0.45 30.07 9.00
N ALA A 123 -0.61 30.67 9.57
CA ALA A 123 -1.97 30.16 9.65
C ALA A 123 -2.81 30.37 8.37
N GLY A 124 -3.66 29.40 8.02
CA GLY A 124 -4.66 29.58 6.97
C GLY A 124 -5.46 28.32 6.59
N SER A 125 -6.65 28.18 7.19
CA SER A 125 -7.91 27.67 6.61
C SER A 125 -7.96 26.44 5.66
N SER A 126 -8.56 25.36 6.19
CA SER A 126 -9.66 24.53 5.61
C SER A 126 -9.79 24.34 4.09
N ALA A 127 -9.84 23.07 3.63
CA ALA A 127 -11.08 22.49 3.06
C ALA A 127 -10.92 21.03 2.52
N ALA A 128 -11.94 20.22 2.82
CA ALA A 128 -12.58 19.21 1.98
C ALA A 128 -11.78 17.97 1.49
N TYR A 129 -11.95 16.86 2.22
CA TYR A 129 -11.99 15.53 1.60
C TYR A 129 -13.20 15.46 0.67
N CYS A 130 -12.97 15.48 -0.64
CA CYS A 130 -14.03 15.34 -1.64
C CYS A 130 -14.48 13.88 -1.77
N ALA A 131 -15.79 13.74 -1.87
CA ALA A 131 -16.57 12.52 -1.89
C ALA A 131 -16.25 11.58 -3.06
N ASP A 132 -16.46 10.30 -2.80
CA ASP A 132 -16.48 9.21 -3.79
C ASP A 132 -17.46 9.52 -4.95
N ASN A 133 -17.00 9.32 -6.19
CA ASN A 133 -17.87 9.11 -7.34
C ASN A 133 -17.54 7.74 -7.96
N PRO A 134 -18.54 6.88 -8.22
CA PRO A 134 -18.34 5.63 -8.93
C PRO A 134 -18.43 5.85 -10.45
N GLU A 135 -17.88 4.89 -11.21
CA GLU A 135 -18.02 4.65 -12.65
C GLU A 135 -16.80 5.00 -13.52
N GLY A 136 -16.30 3.96 -14.19
CA GLY A 136 -15.12 3.99 -15.04
C GLY A 136 -14.71 2.57 -15.46
N ASP A 137 -15.49 2.00 -16.37
CA ASP A 137 -15.34 0.70 -17.03
C ASP A 137 -14.11 0.67 -17.97
N MET A 138 -13.34 -0.42 -17.98
CA MET A 138 -12.75 -0.94 -19.22
C MET A 138 -12.24 -2.39 -19.06
N LEU A 139 -12.96 -3.29 -19.72
CA LEU A 139 -12.60 -4.68 -20.00
C LEU A 139 -11.39 -4.78 -20.95
N GLY A 140 -10.40 -5.59 -20.56
CA GLY A 140 -9.32 -6.09 -21.42
C GLY A 140 -9.12 -7.59 -21.19
N GLN A 141 -9.33 -8.36 -22.25
CA GLN A 141 -9.51 -9.82 -22.27
C GLN A 141 -8.25 -10.64 -21.94
N ALA A 142 -8.45 -11.76 -21.24
CA ALA A 142 -8.19 -13.15 -21.69
C ALA A 142 -7.73 -14.03 -20.52
N ALA A 143 -8.63 -14.87 -20.05
CA ALA A 143 -8.39 -15.88 -19.02
C ALA A 143 -7.68 -17.10 -19.60
N ARG A 144 -6.70 -17.64 -18.86
CA ARG A 144 -6.62 -19.09 -18.60
C ARG A 144 -5.61 -19.44 -17.49
N LEU A 145 -6.12 -20.27 -16.57
CA LEU A 145 -5.45 -21.18 -15.63
C LEU A 145 -5.01 -20.68 -14.23
N ALA A 146 -5.53 -21.46 -13.26
CA ALA A 146 -5.13 -21.70 -11.87
C ALA A 146 -5.53 -20.68 -10.78
N MET A 147 -6.12 -21.24 -9.72
CA MET A 147 -6.38 -20.59 -8.45
C MET A 147 -5.06 -20.28 -7.73
N THR A 148 -4.42 -19.16 -8.08
CA THR A 148 -3.25 -18.68 -7.36
C THR A 148 -3.48 -17.26 -6.90
N GLU A 149 -3.67 -17.11 -5.59
CA GLU A 149 -3.40 -15.86 -4.87
C GLU A 149 -1.97 -15.46 -5.22
N THR A 150 -1.83 -14.61 -6.24
CA THR A 150 -0.53 -14.38 -6.87
C THR A 150 0.26 -13.42 -6.00
N VAL A 151 1.16 -13.95 -5.19
CA VAL A 151 2.16 -13.17 -4.45
C VAL A 151 3.35 -12.93 -5.38
N ILE A 152 3.65 -11.66 -5.66
CA ILE A 152 4.83 -11.31 -6.46
C ILE A 152 5.94 -10.90 -5.52
N ILE A 153 6.95 -11.76 -5.37
CA ILE A 153 8.18 -11.44 -4.64
C ILE A 153 9.17 -10.83 -5.64
N VAL A 154 9.51 -9.56 -5.45
CA VAL A 154 10.57 -8.91 -6.23
C VAL A 154 11.85 -8.97 -5.42
N ASN A 155 12.81 -9.75 -5.92
CA ASN A 155 14.12 -9.82 -5.30
C ASN A 155 14.98 -8.62 -5.72
N ARG A 156 15.89 -8.23 -4.83
CA ARG A 156 16.78 -7.06 -4.84
C ARG A 156 17.73 -6.90 -6.06
N ARG A 157 17.65 -7.78 -7.07
CA ARG A 157 18.68 -7.92 -8.11
C ARG A 157 18.24 -7.77 -9.57
N ASN A 158 16.98 -7.46 -9.87
CA ASN A 158 16.56 -7.22 -11.27
C ASN A 158 16.50 -5.71 -11.61
N ALA A 159 17.56 -4.97 -11.30
CA ALA A 159 17.76 -3.58 -11.74
C ALA A 159 19.11 -3.39 -12.44
N SER A 160 19.60 -4.42 -13.13
CA SER A 160 20.69 -4.27 -14.09
C SER A 160 20.43 -5.19 -15.28
N LEU A 161 20.56 -4.63 -16.48
CA LEU A 161 20.29 -5.17 -17.83
C LEU A 161 18.89 -4.87 -18.40
N ALA A 162 18.66 -3.61 -18.76
CA ALA A 162 18.18 -3.20 -20.08
C ALA A 162 18.71 -1.79 -20.38
#